data_AF-A0A963LRE5-F1
#
_entry.id   AF-A0A963LRE5-F1
#
_cell.length_a   1.000
_cell.length_b   1.000
_cell.length_c   1.000
_cell.angle_alpha   90.00
_cell.angle_beta   90.00
_cell.angle_gamma   90.00
#
_symmetry.space_group_name_H-M   'P 1'
#
loop_
_entity.id
_entity.type
_entity.pdbx_description
1 polymer ?
#
loop_
_entity_poly.entity_id
_entity_poly.type
_entity_poly.pdbx_seq_one_letter_code
_entity_poly.pdbx_strand_id
1 'polypeptide(L)'
;ERERDGVTYHRPLLAVPGRELRDWLASQGVAHVEDPSNRDETLTRNRIRARLLPALEAAFPQFRQTFARSARHAARAQQLLEAMAQQDMDLVAEPGGLSIAGLRAMPGERQANVLRHWLRSRHGVAASEVQLRELQRQIA
;
A
#
# COMPACT_ATOMS: atom_id res chain seq x y z
N GLU A 1 2.93 -12.40 1.50
CA GLU A 1 4.23 -11.91 0.96
C GLU A 1 4.04 -10.63 0.15
N ARG A 2 5.11 -10.09 -0.44
CA ARG A 2 5.03 -9.14 -1.57
C ARG A 2 6.01 -9.57 -2.65
N GLU A 3 5.57 -9.62 -3.89
CA GLU A 3 6.45 -9.82 -5.04
C GLU A 3 6.82 -8.47 -5.66
N ARG A 4 8.08 -8.30 -6.03
CA ARG A 4 8.58 -7.13 -6.76
C ARG A 4 9.78 -7.55 -7.60
N ASP A 5 9.78 -7.19 -8.88
CA ASP A 5 10.89 -7.42 -9.82
C ASP A 5 11.34 -8.91 -9.85
N GLY A 6 10.37 -9.84 -9.77
CA GLY A 6 10.62 -11.29 -9.73
C GLY A 6 11.10 -11.84 -8.38
N VAL A 7 11.15 -11.01 -7.34
CA VAL A 7 11.59 -11.38 -5.99
C VAL A 7 10.43 -11.38 -5.01
N THR A 8 10.26 -12.48 -4.28
CA THR A 8 9.25 -12.61 -3.23
C THR A 8 9.82 -12.25 -1.86
N TYR A 9 9.29 -11.18 -1.28
CA TYR A 9 9.62 -10.68 0.05
C TYR A 9 8.66 -11.26 1.10
N HIS A 10 9.18 -12.13 1.96
CA HIS A 10 8.45 -12.66 3.11
C HIS A 10 8.58 -11.73 4.33
N ARG A 11 7.53 -11.67 5.15
CA ARG A 11 7.50 -10.89 6.39
C ARG A 11 6.90 -11.72 7.53
N PRO A 12 7.52 -12.86 7.89
CA PRO A 12 6.93 -13.81 8.85
C PRO A 12 6.68 -13.18 10.23
N LEU A 13 7.52 -12.23 10.64
CA LEU A 13 7.43 -11.57 11.94
C LEU A 13 6.56 -10.29 11.92
N LEU A 14 5.82 -10.02 10.84
CA LEU A 14 5.03 -8.78 10.71
C LEU A 14 3.94 -8.66 11.79
N ALA A 15 3.40 -9.79 12.25
CA ALA A 15 2.39 -9.84 13.30
C ALA A 15 2.97 -9.76 14.72
N VAL A 16 4.28 -9.93 14.88
CA VAL A 16 4.93 -10.00 16.19
C VAL A 16 5.39 -8.60 16.63
N PRO A 17 4.96 -8.10 17.79
CA PRO A 17 5.46 -6.85 18.35
C PRO A 17 6.98 -6.87 18.54
N GLY A 18 7.66 -5.79 18.15
CA GLY A 18 9.12 -5.72 18.29
C GLY A 18 9.62 -5.82 19.73
N ARG A 19 8.79 -5.48 20.74
CA ARG A 19 9.14 -5.70 22.15
C ARG A 19 9.24 -7.20 22.48
N GLU A 20 8.30 -7.99 21.99
CA GLU A 20 8.22 -9.43 22.26
C GLU A 20 9.41 -10.15 21.64
N LEU A 21 9.85 -9.72 20.46
CA LEU A 21 11.09 -10.23 19.85
C LEU A 21 12.32 -9.94 20.70
N ARG A 22 12.44 -8.73 21.28
CA ARG A 22 13.57 -8.37 22.13
C ARG A 22 13.54 -9.11 23.47
N ASP A 23 12.36 -9.21 24.08
CA ASP A 23 12.17 -9.94 25.34
C ASP A 23 12.50 -11.43 25.15
N TRP A 24 12.07 -12.01 24.02
CA TRP A 24 12.42 -13.37 23.64
C TRP A 24 13.93 -13.54 23.44
N LEU A 25 14.59 -12.67 22.66
CA LEU A 25 16.05 -12.72 22.45
C LEU A 25 16.81 -12.64 23.79
N ALA A 26 16.39 -11.73 24.68
CA ALA A 26 16.97 -11.61 26.02
C ALA A 26 16.78 -12.90 26.84
N SER A 27 15.60 -13.52 26.79
CA SER A 27 15.33 -14.80 27.49
C SER A 27 16.20 -15.96 26.97
N GLN A 28 16.61 -15.90 25.71
CA GLN A 28 17.47 -16.89 25.08
C GLN A 28 18.97 -16.56 25.20
N GLY A 29 19.33 -15.44 25.83
CA GLY A 29 20.72 -14.98 25.91
C GLY A 29 21.33 -14.63 24.55
N VAL A 30 20.51 -14.35 23.53
CA VAL A 30 20.98 -14.02 22.18
C VAL A 30 21.24 -12.52 22.11
N ALA A 31 22.51 -12.15 21.92
CA ALA A 31 22.89 -10.75 21.70
C ALA A 31 22.49 -10.27 20.30
N HIS A 32 22.16 -8.98 20.18
CA HIS A 32 21.92 -8.30 18.92
C HIS A 32 22.68 -6.98 18.85
N VAL A 33 22.95 -6.51 17.63
CA VAL A 33 23.63 -5.23 17.38
C VAL A 33 22.61 -4.11 17.29
N GLU A 34 22.86 -3.01 18.00
CA GLU A 34 22.08 -1.77 17.86
C GLU A 34 22.77 -0.86 16.83
N ASP A 35 22.13 -0.69 15.67
CA ASP A 35 22.61 0.24 14.64
C ASP A 35 22.46 1.69 15.12
N PRO A 36 23.55 2.50 15.18
CA PRO A 36 23.50 3.89 15.62
C PRO A 36 22.51 4.75 14.83
N SER A 37 22.31 4.46 13.54
CA SER A 37 21.38 5.19 12.67
C SER A 37 19.91 5.05 13.12
N ASN A 38 19.57 4.05 13.92
CA ASN A 38 18.21 3.90 14.48
C ASN A 38 17.79 5.08 15.36
N ARG A 39 18.74 5.86 15.88
CA ARG A 39 18.52 7.03 16.74
C ARG A 39 18.54 8.35 15.97
N ASP A 40 18.84 8.33 14.67
CA ASP A 40 18.87 9.52 13.85
C ASP A 40 17.44 9.95 13.45
N GLU A 41 16.94 11.01 14.08
CA GLU A 41 15.59 11.55 13.83
C GLU A 41 15.51 12.50 12.61
N THR A 42 16.61 12.76 11.90
CA THR A 42 16.53 13.42 10.59
C THR A 42 15.77 12.54 9.61
N LEU A 43 15.93 11.22 9.74
CA LEU A 43 15.19 10.20 8.99
C LEU A 43 13.73 10.12 9.47
N THR A 44 12.80 10.39 8.54
CA THR A 44 11.34 10.44 8.82
C THR A 44 10.82 9.22 9.56
N ARG A 45 11.29 8.01 9.22
CA ARG A 45 10.85 6.77 9.87
C ARG A 45 11.24 6.71 11.35
N ASN A 46 12.46 7.12 11.67
CA ASN A 46 12.95 7.15 13.04
C ASN A 46 12.25 8.23 13.84
N ARG A 47 12.05 9.41 13.26
CA ARG A 47 11.26 10.50 13.88
C ARG A 47 9.83 10.06 14.20
N ILE A 48 9.16 9.34 13.29
CA ILE A 48 7.83 8.76 13.56
C ILE A 48 7.90 7.80 14.74
N ARG A 49 8.87 6.88 14.76
CA ARG A 49 9.01 5.89 15.84
C ARG A 49 9.33 6.52 17.19
N ALA A 50 10.19 7.54 17.23
CA ALA A 50 10.68 8.17 18.44
C ALA A 50 9.71 9.22 19.01
N ARG A 51 9.03 10.00 18.16
CA ARG A 51 8.16 11.11 18.60
C ARG A 51 6.67 10.82 18.42
N LEU A 52 6.26 10.40 17.24
CA LEU A 52 4.84 10.31 16.90
C LEU A 52 4.15 9.08 17.53
N LEU A 53 4.77 7.90 17.43
CA LEU A 53 4.16 6.67 17.96
C LEU A 53 3.94 6.73 19.49
N PRO A 54 4.88 7.23 20.33
CA PRO A 54 4.65 7.35 21.76
C PRO A 54 3.50 8.32 22.10
N ALA A 55 3.40 9.45 21.39
CA ALA A 55 2.31 10.40 21.57
C ALA A 55 0.94 9.78 21.23
N LEU A 56 0.88 9.00 20.13
CA LEU A 56 -0.33 8.25 19.76
C LEU A 56 -0.67 7.16 20.78
N GLU A 57 0.33 6.44 21.32
CA GLU A 57 0.12 5.42 22.35
C GLU A 57 -0.45 6.02 23.64
N ALA A 58 0.05 7.19 24.04
CA ALA A 58 -0.43 7.91 25.22
C ALA A 58 -1.86 8.40 25.06
N ALA A 59 -2.23 8.94 23.89
CA ALA A 59 -3.59 9.42 23.62
C ALA A 59 -4.58 8.28 23.34
N PHE A 60 -4.13 7.23 22.65
CA PHE A 60 -4.96 6.12 22.16
C PHE A 60 -4.23 4.78 22.34
N PRO A 61 -4.32 4.12 23.51
CA PRO A 61 -3.51 2.93 23.80
C PRO A 61 -3.72 1.76 22.82
N GLN A 62 -4.85 1.71 22.11
CA GLN A 62 -5.17 0.67 21.13
C GLN A 62 -4.82 1.04 19.67
N PHE A 63 -4.15 2.17 19.41
CA PHE A 63 -3.95 2.69 18.05
C PHE A 63 -3.25 1.69 17.12
N ARG A 64 -2.27 0.93 17.61
CA ARG A 64 -1.53 -0.06 16.82
C ARG A 64 -2.45 -1.13 16.25
N GLN A 65 -3.35 -1.67 17.07
CA GLN A 65 -4.31 -2.70 16.65
C GLN A 65 -5.32 -2.12 15.66
N THR A 66 -5.81 -0.91 15.92
CA THR A 66 -6.74 -0.20 15.02
C THR A 66 -6.09 0.08 13.66
N PHE A 67 -4.87 0.60 13.63
CA PHE A 67 -4.14 0.86 12.38
C PHE A 67 -3.86 -0.43 11.61
N ALA A 68 -3.45 -1.50 12.29
CA ALA A 68 -3.24 -2.79 11.65
C ALA A 68 -4.54 -3.34 11.04
N ARG A 69 -5.68 -3.18 11.74
CA ARG A 69 -7.00 -3.57 11.23
C ARG A 69 -7.41 -2.73 10.01
N SER A 70 -7.28 -1.41 10.07
CA SER A 70 -7.58 -0.52 8.94
C SER A 70 -6.70 -0.83 7.73
N ALA A 71 -5.40 -1.07 7.94
CA ALA A 71 -4.49 -1.47 6.87
C ALA A 71 -4.90 -2.80 6.20
N ARG A 72 -5.37 -3.78 6.98
CA ARG A 72 -5.91 -5.04 6.43
C ARG A 72 -7.18 -4.82 5.63
N HIS A 73 -8.10 -3.98 6.11
CA HIS A 73 -9.31 -3.66 5.36
C HIS A 73 -8.99 -2.95 4.04
N ALA A 74 -8.10 -1.95 4.07
CA ALA A 74 -7.64 -1.27 2.86
C ALA A 74 -6.97 -2.23 1.87
N ALA A 75 -6.13 -3.17 2.35
CA ALA A 75 -5.51 -4.17 1.48
C ALA A 75 -6.54 -5.10 0.82
N ARG A 76 -7.57 -5.55 1.55
CA ARG A 76 -8.66 -6.37 1.00
C ARG A 76 -9.51 -5.57 0.00
N ALA A 77 -9.85 -4.32 0.32
CA ALA A 77 -10.57 -3.44 -0.58
C ALA A 77 -9.79 -3.23 -1.89
N GLN A 78 -8.47 -3.03 -1.79
CA GLN A 78 -7.59 -2.91 -2.95
C GLN A 78 -7.63 -4.15 -3.85
N GLN A 79 -7.64 -5.36 -3.27
CA GLN A 79 -7.77 -6.61 -4.06
C GLN A 79 -9.10 -6.67 -4.81
N LEU A 80 -10.20 -6.26 -4.19
CA LEU A 80 -11.51 -6.20 -4.84
C LEU A 80 -11.54 -5.16 -5.96
N LEU A 81 -10.93 -3.99 -5.74
CA LEU A 81 -10.79 -2.94 -6.75
C LEU A 81 -9.96 -3.42 -7.95
N GLU A 82 -8.87 -4.14 -7.72
CA GLU A 82 -8.03 -4.73 -8.78
C GLU A 82 -8.81 -5.79 -9.59
N ALA A 83 -9.57 -6.66 -8.92
CA ALA A 83 -10.42 -7.64 -9.60
C ALA A 83 -11.52 -6.99 -10.44
N MET A 84 -12.20 -5.97 -9.89
CA MET A 84 -13.22 -5.21 -10.61
C MET A 84 -12.64 -4.44 -11.79
N ALA A 85 -11.46 -3.84 -11.61
CA ALA A 85 -10.77 -3.13 -12.69
C ALA A 85 -10.37 -4.07 -13.83
N GLN A 86 -9.97 -5.31 -13.52
CA GLN A 86 -9.69 -6.31 -14.54
C GLN A 86 -10.94 -6.64 -15.36
N GLN A 87 -12.08 -6.87 -14.68
CA GLN A 87 -13.36 -7.11 -15.37
C GLN A 87 -13.76 -5.92 -16.26
N ASP A 88 -13.60 -4.70 -15.77
CA ASP A 88 -13.86 -3.49 -16.54
C ASP A 88 -12.92 -3.37 -17.74
N MET A 89 -11.64 -3.68 -17.55
CA MET A 89 -10.64 -3.63 -18.60
C MET A 89 -10.97 -4.62 -19.72
N ASP A 90 -11.45 -5.81 -19.39
CA ASP A 90 -11.83 -6.82 -20.38
C ASP A 90 -13.01 -6.36 -21.26
N LEU A 91 -13.90 -5.51 -20.73
CA LEU A 91 -15.04 -4.94 -21.47
C LEU A 91 -14.64 -3.82 -22.44
N VAL A 92 -13.55 -3.11 -22.15
CA VAL A 92 -13.10 -1.96 -22.95
C VAL A 92 -11.75 -2.18 -23.62
N ALA A 93 -11.21 -3.40 -23.58
CA ALA A 93 -9.94 -3.70 -24.22
C ALA A 93 -10.06 -3.61 -25.76
N GLU A 94 -9.12 -2.93 -26.39
CA GLU A 94 -8.97 -2.86 -27.84
C GLU A 94 -7.52 -3.19 -28.24
N PRO A 95 -7.24 -3.58 -29.49
CA PRO A 95 -5.88 -3.80 -29.97
C PRO A 95 -5.01 -2.56 -29.70
N GLY A 96 -4.02 -2.70 -28.82
CA GLY A 96 -3.09 -1.63 -28.48
C GLY A 96 -3.56 -0.63 -27.41
N GLY A 97 -4.75 -0.80 -26.81
CA GLY A 97 -5.24 0.18 -25.83
C GLY A 97 -6.59 -0.16 -25.20
N LEU A 98 -7.31 0.90 -24.85
CA LEU A 98 -8.67 0.84 -24.30
C LEU A 98 -9.61 1.67 -25.18
N SER A 99 -10.83 1.20 -25.35
CA SER A 99 -11.91 1.87 -26.08
C SER A 99 -12.29 3.18 -25.40
N ILE A 100 -12.06 4.32 -26.07
CA ILE A 100 -12.47 5.63 -25.55
C ILE A 100 -14.00 5.70 -25.40
N ALA A 101 -14.75 5.13 -26.35
CA ALA A 101 -16.21 5.08 -26.29
C ALA A 101 -16.68 4.23 -25.09
N GLY A 102 -16.06 3.06 -24.88
CA GLY A 102 -16.34 2.21 -23.72
C GLY A 102 -16.02 2.89 -22.39
N LEU A 103 -14.88 3.57 -22.31
CA LEU A 103 -14.48 4.34 -21.12
C LEU A 103 -15.44 5.50 -20.84
N ARG A 104 -15.92 6.22 -21.87
CA ARG A 104 -16.91 7.30 -21.73
C ARG A 104 -18.26 6.82 -21.19
N ALA A 105 -18.63 5.58 -21.51
CA ALA A 105 -19.89 4.99 -21.04
C ALA A 105 -19.83 4.53 -19.57
N MET A 106 -18.65 4.49 -18.95
CA MET A 106 -18.48 4.05 -17.56
C MET A 106 -18.78 5.17 -16.55
N PRO A 107 -19.29 4.81 -15.35
CA PRO A 107 -19.29 5.74 -14.22
C PRO A 107 -17.88 6.20 -13.86
N GLY A 108 -17.73 7.46 -13.44
CA GLY A 108 -16.43 8.09 -13.21
C GLY A 108 -15.49 7.30 -12.27
N GLU A 109 -16.00 6.72 -11.19
CA GLU A 109 -15.16 5.92 -10.27
C GLU A 109 -14.67 4.61 -10.90
N ARG A 110 -15.50 3.95 -11.73
CA ARG A 110 -15.09 2.74 -12.46
C ARG A 110 -14.08 3.09 -13.55
N GLN A 111 -14.31 4.18 -14.27
CA GLN A 111 -13.39 4.72 -15.26
C GLN A 111 -12.02 5.03 -14.62
N ALA A 112 -11.99 5.70 -13.47
CA ALA A 112 -10.75 5.98 -12.74
C ALA A 112 -10.05 4.68 -12.30
N ASN A 113 -10.81 3.70 -11.80
CA ASN A 113 -10.26 2.43 -11.34
C ASN A 113 -9.63 1.62 -12.49
N VAL A 114 -10.31 1.50 -13.64
CA VAL A 114 -9.78 0.79 -14.81
C VAL A 114 -8.56 1.50 -15.40
N LEU A 115 -8.55 2.84 -15.48
CA LEU A 115 -7.39 3.60 -15.95
C LEU A 115 -6.18 3.42 -15.02
N ARG A 116 -6.40 3.45 -13.70
CA ARG A 116 -5.34 3.21 -12.72
C ARG A 116 -4.76 1.80 -12.87
N HIS A 117 -5.62 0.80 -13.03
CA HIS A 117 -5.22 -0.59 -13.22
C HIS A 117 -4.46 -0.80 -14.53
N TRP A 118 -4.94 -0.22 -15.62
CA TRP A 118 -4.31 -0.30 -16.94
C TRP A 118 -2.91 0.33 -16.94
N LEU A 119 -2.76 1.55 -16.41
CA LEU A 119 -1.46 2.21 -16.29
C LEU A 119 -0.45 1.40 -15.46
N ARG A 120 -0.92 0.82 -14.35
CA ARG A 120 -0.07 0.01 -13.48
C ARG A 120 0.32 -1.31 -14.13
N SER A 121 -0.61 -2.01 -14.77
CA SER A 121 -0.38 -3.33 -15.36
C SER A 121 0.38 -3.29 -16.70
N ARG A 122 0.10 -2.31 -17.56
CA ARG A 122 0.72 -2.18 -18.89
C ARG A 122 2.00 -1.35 -18.89
N HIS A 123 2.10 -0.36 -18.01
CA HIS A 123 3.21 0.61 -18.03
C HIS A 123 3.99 0.67 -16.72
N GLY A 124 3.58 -0.06 -15.67
CA GLY A 124 4.24 0.02 -14.36
C GLY A 124 4.08 1.38 -13.67
N VAL A 125 3.15 2.22 -14.13
CA VAL A 125 2.98 3.60 -13.65
C VAL A 125 1.87 3.66 -12.61
N ALA A 126 2.17 4.25 -11.45
CA ALA A 126 1.18 4.64 -10.47
C ALA A 126 0.79 6.11 -10.70
N ALA A 127 -0.36 6.34 -11.33
CA ALA A 127 -0.87 7.69 -11.54
C ALA A 127 -1.30 8.35 -10.22
N SER A 128 -0.89 9.59 -10.02
CA SER A 128 -1.40 10.45 -8.95
C SER A 128 -2.86 10.81 -9.18
N GLU A 129 -3.56 11.27 -8.14
CA GLU A 129 -4.95 11.73 -8.24
C GLU A 129 -5.12 12.86 -9.28
N VAL A 130 -4.16 13.78 -9.36
CA VAL A 130 -4.16 14.87 -10.35
C VAL A 130 -4.05 14.33 -11.77
N GLN A 131 -3.12 13.40 -12.01
CA GLN A 131 -2.95 12.77 -13.32
C GLN A 131 -4.19 11.96 -13.74
N LEU A 132 -4.78 11.22 -12.80
CA LEU A 132 -6.02 10.48 -13.06
C LEU A 132 -7.18 11.40 -13.43
N ARG A 133 -7.40 12.46 -12.65
CA ARG A 133 -8.46 13.44 -12.97
C ARG A 133 -8.25 14.08 -14.34
N GLU A 134 -7.01 14.41 -14.67
CA GLU A 134 -6.68 14.99 -15.97
C GLU A 134 -6.95 14.01 -17.12
N LEU A 135 -6.62 12.72 -16.95
CA LEU A 135 -6.97 11.69 -17.94
C LEU A 135 -8.48 11.58 -18.13
N GLN A 136 -9.24 11.55 -17.03
CA GLN A 136 -10.71 11.49 -17.10
C GLN A 136 -11.30 12.72 -17.80
N ARG A 137 -10.72 13.91 -17.57
CA ARG A 137 -11.11 15.15 -18.26
C ARG A 137 -10.86 15.09 -19.76
N GLN A 138 -9.75 14.48 -20.19
CA GLN A 138 -9.43 14.33 -21.61
C GLN A 138 -10.26 13.25 -22.31
N ILE A 139 -10.71 12.24 -21.55
CA ILE A 139 -11.57 11.17 -22.04
C ILE A 139 -13.03 11.63 -22.12
N ALA A 140 -13.46 12.64 -21.35
CA ALA A 140 -14.83 13.17 -21.35
C ALA A 140 -15.35 13.54 -22.76
#